data_AF-A0A7W7MM37-F1
#
_entry.id   AF-A0A7W7MM37-F1
#
_cell.length_a   1.000
_cell.length_b   1.000
_cell.length_c   1.000
_cell.angle_alpha   90.00
_cell.angle_beta   90.00
_cell.angle_gamma   90.00
#
_symmetry.space_group_name_H-M   'P 1'
#
loop_
_entity.id
_entity.type
_entity.pdbx_description
1 polymer ?
#
loop_
_entity_poly.entity_id
_entity_poly.type
_entity_poly.pdbx_seq_one_letter_code
_entity_poly.pdbx_strand_id
1 'polypeptide(L)'
;MVLRWAVVAAAAVVVILLCVAVVAVWQRPRRVTAEADEMVADVEAVRAAAGRAVRAADEARHRAEYAAGVRDRAEDRYLEARWESRVATADETQMLVQRAALAAYRRGELTVEQLNGIWQHAGPPADQVDDDRVRVARRAYLDAVSETVQVREAAHVAAVAAEVLVEEAHNVERDAIEARVEHEATSGINGLFTSDGPEGITPA
;
A
#
# COMPACT_ATOMS: atom_id res chain seq x y z
N MET A 1 -2.96 -13.58 -17.67
CA MET A 1 -3.46 -13.54 -16.27
C MET A 1 -2.59 -14.36 -15.32
N VAL A 2 -2.32 -15.64 -15.59
CA VAL A 2 -1.52 -16.53 -14.72
C VAL A 2 -0.13 -15.98 -14.35
N LEU A 3 0.52 -15.25 -15.29
CA LEU A 3 1.84 -14.66 -15.07
C LEU A 3 1.86 -13.52 -14.03
N ARG A 4 0.77 -12.73 -13.93
CA ARG A 4 0.67 -11.64 -12.93
C ARG A 4 0.48 -12.18 -11.51
N TRP A 5 -0.26 -13.29 -11.39
CA TRP A 5 -0.44 -14.01 -10.12
C TRP A 5 0.85 -14.68 -9.64
N ALA A 6 1.65 -15.21 -10.56
CA ALA A 6 2.96 -15.78 -10.24
C ALA A 6 3.93 -14.75 -9.63
N VAL A 7 3.88 -13.49 -10.10
CA VAL A 7 4.76 -12.42 -9.58
C VAL A 7 4.35 -11.99 -8.16
N VAL A 8 3.05 -11.90 -7.87
CA VAL A 8 2.55 -11.54 -6.53
C VAL A 8 2.84 -12.67 -5.53
N ALA A 9 2.63 -13.92 -5.92
CA ALA A 9 2.96 -15.07 -5.09
C ALA A 9 4.47 -15.16 -4.82
N ALA A 10 5.31 -14.92 -5.84
CA ALA A 10 6.76 -14.89 -5.67
C ALA A 10 7.22 -13.78 -4.72
N ALA A 11 6.62 -12.59 -4.80
CA ALA A 11 6.94 -11.48 -3.91
C ALA A 11 6.57 -11.80 -2.45
N ALA A 12 5.42 -12.40 -2.19
CA ALA A 12 5.01 -12.83 -0.85
C ALA A 12 5.95 -13.90 -0.28
N VAL A 13 6.36 -14.88 -1.09
CA VAL A 13 7.32 -15.91 -0.67
C VAL A 13 8.69 -15.31 -0.35
N VAL A 14 9.15 -14.32 -1.12
CA VAL A 14 10.42 -13.62 -0.84
C VAL A 14 10.35 -12.85 0.48
N VAL A 15 9.23 -12.18 0.78
CA VAL A 15 9.03 -11.49 2.06
C VAL A 15 9.02 -12.47 3.22
N ILE A 16 8.31 -13.59 3.10
CA ILE A 16 8.27 -14.63 4.14
C ILE A 16 9.66 -15.24 4.36
N LEU A 17 10.40 -15.52 3.29
CA LEU A 17 11.76 -16.06 3.38
C LEU A 17 12.75 -15.05 4.00
N LEU A 18 12.57 -13.75 3.75
CA LEU A 18 13.34 -12.70 4.41
C LEU A 18 13.04 -12.65 5.92
N CYS A 19 11.76 -12.71 6.31
CA CYS A 19 11.37 -12.75 7.72
C CYS A 19 11.95 -13.98 8.43
N VAL A 20 11.90 -15.16 7.79
CA VAL A 20 12.47 -16.40 8.36
C VAL A 20 14.00 -16.33 8.46
N ALA A 21 14.68 -15.72 7.49
CA ALA A 21 16.14 -15.55 7.52
C ALA A 21 16.57 -14.61 8.66
N VAL A 22 15.84 -13.52 8.90
CA VAL A 22 16.08 -12.59 10.00
C VAL A 22 15.94 -13.30 11.36
N VAL A 23 14.89 -14.10 11.54
CA VAL A 23 14.67 -14.88 12.78
C VAL A 23 15.75 -15.95 12.99
N ALA A 24 16.23 -16.59 11.91
CA ALA A 24 17.29 -17.59 12.00
C ALA A 24 18.66 -16.98 12.39
N VAL A 25 18.93 -15.74 11.96
CA VAL A 25 20.13 -14.99 12.35
C VAL A 25 20.11 -14.64 13.84
N TRP A 26 18.94 -14.41 14.41
CA TRP A 26 18.75 -14.11 15.85
C TRP A 26 19.02 -15.28 16.79
N GLN A 27 18.99 -16.54 16.32
CA GLN A 27 19.15 -17.72 17.20
C GLN A 27 20.60 -18.17 17.43
N ARG A 28 21.62 -17.47 16.94
CA ARG A 28 23.03 -17.87 17.15
C ARG A 28 23.59 -17.30 18.47
N PRO A 29 24.18 -18.12 19.36
CA PRO A 29 24.88 -17.63 20.55
C PRO A 29 26.18 -16.92 20.13
N ARG A 30 26.33 -15.62 20.42
CA ARG A 30 27.40 -14.76 19.88
C ARG A 30 28.30 -14.13 20.96
N ARG A 31 29.53 -13.80 20.54
CA ARG A 31 30.64 -13.24 21.34
C ARG A 31 30.74 -11.71 21.13
N VAL A 32 31.03 -10.99 22.20
CA VAL A 32 30.76 -9.56 22.46
C VAL A 32 31.47 -8.51 21.58
N THR A 33 32.57 -8.84 20.88
CA THR A 33 33.36 -7.84 20.14
C THR A 33 33.12 -7.84 18.62
N ALA A 34 32.51 -8.88 18.06
CA ALA A 34 31.99 -8.85 16.70
C ALA A 34 30.63 -8.13 16.61
N GLU A 35 30.07 -7.77 17.77
CA GLU A 35 28.66 -7.39 17.99
C GLU A 35 28.37 -5.95 17.53
N ALA A 36 29.26 -4.99 17.78
CA ALA A 36 29.00 -3.58 17.44
C ALA A 36 29.00 -3.31 15.91
N ASP A 37 29.97 -3.85 15.16
CA ASP A 37 30.03 -3.70 13.71
C ASP A 37 28.95 -4.53 12.98
N GLU A 38 28.60 -5.72 13.51
CA GLU A 38 27.50 -6.54 12.99
C GLU A 38 26.13 -5.85 13.22
N MET A 39 25.93 -5.20 14.38
CA MET A 39 24.72 -4.41 14.65
C MET A 39 24.58 -3.16 13.78
N VAL A 40 25.67 -2.44 13.49
CA VAL A 40 25.64 -1.28 12.58
C VAL A 40 25.26 -1.72 11.16
N ALA A 41 25.82 -2.83 10.68
CA ALA A 41 25.46 -3.39 9.38
C ALA A 41 23.99 -3.84 9.32
N ASP A 42 23.47 -4.42 10.41
CA ASP A 42 22.07 -4.82 10.53
C ASP A 42 21.12 -3.60 10.54
N VAL A 43 21.45 -2.53 11.26
CA VAL A 43 20.70 -1.25 11.23
C VAL A 43 20.64 -0.68 9.82
N GLU A 44 21.76 -0.63 9.10
CA GLU A 44 21.80 -0.13 7.73
C GLU A 44 20.98 -0.99 6.77
N ALA A 45 21.03 -2.32 6.92
CA ALA A 45 20.27 -3.26 6.10
C ALA A 45 18.76 -3.09 6.31
N VAL A 46 18.30 -2.99 7.57
CA VAL A 46 16.88 -2.81 7.92
C VAL A 46 16.39 -1.43 7.48
N ARG A 47 17.18 -0.37 7.69
CA ARG A 47 16.87 0.99 7.19
C ARG A 47 16.76 1.03 5.66
N ALA A 48 17.66 0.35 4.95
CA ALA A 48 17.59 0.24 3.50
C ALA A 48 16.36 -0.56 3.03
N ALA A 49 15.95 -1.60 3.77
CA ALA A 49 14.74 -2.36 3.51
C ALA A 49 13.47 -1.51 3.73
N ALA A 50 13.39 -0.77 4.84
CA ALA A 50 12.31 0.18 5.12
C ALA A 50 12.21 1.24 4.01
N GLY A 51 13.34 1.83 3.60
CA GLY A 51 13.37 2.81 2.51
C GLY A 51 12.98 2.24 1.13
N ARG A 52 13.14 0.93 0.90
CA ARG A 52 12.60 0.27 -0.30
C ARG A 52 11.10 0.02 -0.18
N ALA A 53 10.63 -0.36 1.00
CA ALA A 53 9.21 -0.62 1.25
C ALA A 53 8.36 0.65 1.12
N VAL A 54 8.83 1.78 1.65
CA VAL A 54 8.16 3.08 1.50
C VAL A 54 8.01 3.45 0.02
N ARG A 55 9.09 3.34 -0.76
CA ARG A 55 9.04 3.61 -2.22
C ARG A 55 8.07 2.69 -2.95
N ALA A 56 8.00 1.42 -2.57
CA ALA A 56 7.05 0.46 -3.15
C ALA A 56 5.60 0.79 -2.77
N ALA A 57 5.36 1.27 -1.54
CA ALA A 57 4.04 1.75 -1.10
C ALA A 57 3.60 2.99 -1.88
N ASP A 58 4.49 3.96 -2.10
CA ASP A 58 4.22 5.15 -2.90
C ASP A 58 3.89 4.79 -4.36
N GLU A 59 4.66 3.89 -4.96
CA GLU A 59 4.38 3.40 -6.31
C GLU A 59 3.02 2.68 -6.39
N ALA A 60 2.69 1.86 -5.39
CA ALA A 60 1.40 1.18 -5.31
C ALA A 60 0.24 2.17 -5.15
N ARG A 61 0.44 3.23 -4.36
CA ARG A 61 -0.52 4.33 -4.21
C ARG A 61 -0.76 5.05 -5.54
N HIS A 62 0.29 5.42 -6.27
CA HIS A 62 0.13 6.07 -7.57
C HIS A 62 -0.59 5.17 -8.58
N ARG A 63 -0.34 3.85 -8.57
CA ARG A 63 -1.11 2.91 -9.38
C ARG A 63 -2.59 2.87 -8.98
N ALA A 64 -2.91 2.94 -7.69
CA ALA A 64 -4.29 2.99 -7.21
C ALA A 64 -5.01 4.29 -7.63
N GLU A 65 -4.32 5.43 -7.53
CA GLU A 65 -4.82 6.74 -7.99
C GLU A 65 -5.10 6.72 -9.51
N TYR A 66 -4.18 6.16 -10.30
CA TYR A 66 -4.37 5.99 -11.73
C TYR A 66 -5.58 5.09 -12.05
N ALA A 67 -5.71 3.94 -11.37
CA ALA A 67 -6.82 3.01 -11.56
C ALA A 67 -8.17 3.67 -11.23
N ALA A 68 -8.23 4.46 -10.16
CA ALA A 68 -9.42 5.26 -9.82
C ALA A 68 -9.79 6.24 -10.95
N GLY A 69 -8.81 6.96 -11.50
CA GLY A 69 -9.05 7.85 -12.64
C GLY A 69 -9.45 7.13 -13.93
N VAL A 70 -9.08 5.86 -14.13
CA VAL A 70 -9.58 5.03 -15.24
C VAL A 70 -11.03 4.62 -14.99
N ARG A 71 -11.38 4.21 -13.77
CA ARG A 71 -12.75 3.88 -13.37
C ARG A 71 -13.68 5.06 -13.58
N ASP A 72 -13.30 6.25 -13.12
CA ASP A 72 -14.16 7.45 -13.22
C ASP A 72 -14.43 7.81 -14.70
N ARG A 73 -13.41 7.73 -15.55
CA ARG A 73 -13.59 7.91 -17.01
C ARG A 73 -14.42 6.81 -17.67
N ALA A 74 -14.39 5.59 -17.15
CA ALA A 74 -15.23 4.50 -17.65
C ALA A 74 -16.69 4.68 -17.20
N GLU A 75 -16.90 5.20 -15.98
CA GLU A 75 -18.21 5.56 -15.44
C GLU A 75 -18.86 6.67 -16.25
N ASP A 76 -18.13 7.76 -16.50
CA ASP A 76 -18.63 8.88 -17.31
C ASP A 76 -19.10 8.41 -18.69
N ARG A 77 -18.31 7.57 -19.37
CA ARG A 77 -18.66 7.00 -20.67
C ARG A 77 -19.89 6.10 -20.60
N TYR A 78 -20.03 5.31 -19.53
CA TYR A 78 -21.20 4.47 -19.34
C TYR A 78 -22.47 5.30 -19.09
N LEU A 79 -22.39 6.33 -18.26
CA LEU A 79 -23.51 7.23 -17.97
C LEU A 79 -23.93 8.02 -19.21
N GLU A 80 -22.95 8.48 -20.01
CA GLU A 80 -23.19 9.16 -21.28
C GLU A 80 -23.86 8.24 -22.30
N ALA A 81 -23.31 7.04 -22.56
CA ALA A 81 -23.92 6.07 -23.46
C ALA A 81 -25.36 5.71 -23.03
N ARG A 82 -25.58 5.55 -21.72
CA ARG A 82 -26.90 5.26 -21.16
C ARG A 82 -27.88 6.44 -21.28
N TRP A 83 -27.37 7.68 -21.31
CA TRP A 83 -28.17 8.87 -21.54
C TRP A 83 -28.53 9.00 -23.02
N GLU A 84 -27.56 8.88 -23.93
CA GLU A 84 -27.78 8.94 -25.39
C GLU A 84 -28.82 7.93 -25.85
N SER A 85 -28.70 6.68 -25.41
CA SER A 85 -29.62 5.61 -25.78
C SER A 85 -31.06 5.89 -25.30
N ARG A 86 -31.23 6.57 -24.16
CA ARG A 86 -32.55 6.96 -23.65
C ARG A 86 -33.12 8.19 -24.34
N VAL A 87 -32.30 9.18 -24.66
CA VAL A 87 -32.74 10.38 -25.39
C VAL A 87 -33.31 10.02 -26.75
N ALA A 88 -32.78 8.98 -27.42
CA ALA A 88 -33.31 8.50 -28.70
C ALA A 88 -34.78 8.02 -28.64
N THR A 89 -35.34 7.80 -27.44
CA THR A 89 -36.66 7.19 -27.25
C THR A 89 -37.59 8.01 -26.33
N ALA A 90 -37.14 9.15 -25.80
CA ALA A 90 -37.82 9.88 -24.72
C ALA A 90 -38.53 11.16 -25.16
N ASP A 91 -39.60 11.51 -24.43
CA ASP A 91 -40.33 12.77 -24.56
C ASP A 91 -39.50 13.97 -24.05
N GLU A 92 -39.70 15.15 -24.64
CA GLU A 92 -38.85 16.34 -24.46
C GLU A 92 -38.83 16.84 -22.99
N THR A 93 -39.95 16.72 -22.29
CA THR A 93 -40.06 17.07 -20.87
C THR A 93 -39.25 16.12 -19.97
N GLN A 94 -39.23 14.82 -20.30
CA GLN A 94 -38.44 13.82 -19.58
C GLN A 94 -36.94 14.01 -19.83
N MET A 95 -36.55 14.42 -21.04
CA MET A 95 -35.16 14.74 -21.35
C MET A 95 -34.59 15.86 -20.47
N LEU A 96 -35.37 16.90 -20.18
CA LEU A 96 -34.93 18.03 -19.34
C LEU A 96 -34.63 17.59 -17.90
N VAL A 97 -35.50 16.75 -17.32
CA VAL A 97 -35.31 16.18 -15.97
C VAL A 97 -34.08 15.28 -15.93
N GLN A 98 -33.92 14.40 -16.92
CA GLN A 98 -32.78 13.49 -16.97
C GLN A 98 -31.45 14.23 -17.18
N ARG A 99 -31.43 15.29 -17.99
CA ARG A 99 -30.24 16.15 -18.20
C ARG A 99 -29.87 16.90 -16.92
N ALA A 100 -30.86 17.48 -16.23
CA ALA A 100 -30.64 18.17 -14.97
C ALA A 100 -30.10 17.22 -13.88
N ALA A 101 -30.66 16.02 -13.78
CA ALA A 101 -30.21 14.99 -12.84
C ALA A 101 -28.77 14.54 -13.10
N LEU A 102 -28.39 14.32 -14.37
CA LEU A 102 -27.01 13.97 -14.73
C LEU A 102 -26.02 15.11 -14.41
N ALA A 103 -26.43 16.36 -14.64
CA ALA A 103 -25.60 17.51 -14.30
C ALA A 103 -25.40 17.67 -12.78
N ALA A 104 -26.45 17.44 -11.98
CA ALA A 104 -26.37 17.45 -10.53
C ALA A 104 -25.45 16.33 -10.00
N TYR A 105 -25.55 15.13 -10.57
CA TYR A 105 -24.64 14.02 -10.27
C TYR A 105 -23.17 14.39 -10.53
N ARG A 106 -22.87 14.96 -11.71
CA ARG A 106 -21.49 15.38 -12.07
C ARG A 106 -20.94 16.48 -11.15
N ARG A 107 -21.80 17.30 -10.53
CA ARG A 107 -21.41 18.30 -9.52
C ARG A 107 -21.29 17.71 -8.10
N GLY A 108 -21.61 16.43 -7.91
CA GLY A 108 -21.62 15.78 -6.59
C GLY A 108 -22.83 16.12 -5.72
N GLU A 109 -23.86 16.75 -6.28
CA GLU A 109 -25.09 17.12 -5.57
C GLU A 109 -26.08 15.96 -5.42
N LEU A 110 -25.82 14.85 -6.12
CA LEU A 110 -26.71 13.69 -6.22
C LEU A 110 -25.89 12.40 -6.19
N THR A 111 -26.35 11.37 -5.47
CA THR A 111 -25.68 10.06 -5.44
C THR A 111 -26.03 9.21 -6.65
N VAL A 112 -25.22 8.18 -6.96
CA VAL A 112 -25.53 7.21 -8.03
C VAL A 112 -26.88 6.52 -7.81
N GLU A 113 -27.22 6.16 -6.57
CA GLU A 113 -28.54 5.58 -6.25
C GLU A 113 -29.68 6.56 -6.52
N GLN A 114 -29.53 7.82 -6.12
CA GLN A 114 -30.53 8.86 -6.37
C GLN A 114 -30.71 9.08 -7.89
N LEU A 115 -29.61 9.08 -8.64
CA LEU A 115 -29.63 9.22 -10.10
C LEU A 115 -30.38 8.04 -10.73
N ASN A 116 -30.09 6.82 -10.30
CA ASN A 116 -30.79 5.61 -10.76
C ASN A 116 -32.28 5.63 -10.41
N GLY A 117 -32.66 6.13 -9.23
CA GLY A 117 -34.06 6.27 -8.83
C GLY A 117 -34.84 7.22 -9.74
N ILE A 118 -34.28 8.41 -9.99
CA ILE A 118 -34.85 9.39 -10.94
C ILE A 118 -34.97 8.75 -12.33
N TRP A 119 -33.93 8.04 -12.77
CA TRP A 119 -33.90 7.37 -14.07
C TRP A 119 -34.88 6.21 -14.21
N GLN A 120 -35.19 5.49 -13.13
CA GLN A 120 -36.22 4.44 -13.13
C GLN A 120 -37.64 5.02 -13.24
N HIS A 121 -37.87 6.21 -12.71
CA HIS A 121 -39.21 6.81 -12.67
C HIS A 121 -39.48 7.76 -13.86
N ALA A 122 -38.44 8.33 -14.46
CA ALA A 122 -38.55 9.36 -15.50
C ALA A 122 -38.21 8.90 -16.92
N GLY A 123 -38.00 7.60 -17.17
CA GLY A 123 -37.61 7.07 -18.49
C GLY A 123 -38.47 5.91 -18.97
N PRO A 124 -38.43 5.58 -20.28
CA PRO A 124 -39.06 4.38 -20.81
C PRO A 124 -38.49 3.11 -20.15
N PRO A 125 -39.26 2.01 -20.09
CA PRO A 125 -38.87 0.80 -19.38
C PRO A 125 -37.57 0.21 -19.96
N ALA A 126 -36.69 -0.28 -19.08
CA ALA A 126 -35.29 -0.63 -19.36
C ALA A 126 -35.11 -1.67 -20.48
N ASP A 127 -36.17 -2.42 -20.76
CA ASP A 127 -36.37 -3.43 -21.79
C ASP A 127 -36.34 -2.89 -23.23
N GLN A 128 -36.40 -1.57 -23.43
CA GLN A 128 -36.27 -0.94 -24.77
C GLN A 128 -34.87 -0.37 -25.07
N VAL A 129 -33.94 -0.42 -24.12
CA VAL A 129 -32.59 0.14 -24.26
C VAL A 129 -31.56 -1.00 -24.32
N ASP A 130 -31.72 -1.92 -25.27
CA ASP A 130 -30.68 -2.91 -25.60
C ASP A 130 -29.75 -2.34 -26.69
N ASP A 131 -28.96 -1.35 -26.29
CA ASP A 131 -27.94 -0.74 -27.15
C ASP A 131 -26.58 -1.39 -26.84
N ASP A 132 -26.00 -2.02 -27.86
CA ASP A 132 -24.66 -2.62 -27.80
C ASP A 132 -23.62 -1.65 -27.21
N ARG A 133 -23.75 -0.34 -27.46
CA ARG A 133 -22.85 0.68 -26.91
C ARG A 133 -22.94 0.79 -25.39
N VAL A 134 -24.16 0.76 -24.84
CA VAL A 134 -24.38 0.79 -23.37
C VAL A 134 -23.82 -0.48 -22.74
N ARG A 135 -24.02 -1.64 -23.40
CA ARG A 135 -23.50 -2.93 -22.91
C ARG A 135 -21.98 -2.97 -22.88
N VAL A 136 -21.32 -2.47 -23.93
CA VAL A 136 -19.86 -2.37 -24.02
C VAL A 136 -19.31 -1.41 -22.97
N ALA A 137 -19.91 -0.21 -22.84
CA ALA A 137 -19.48 0.77 -21.85
C ALA A 137 -19.66 0.26 -20.41
N ARG A 138 -20.77 -0.45 -20.14
CA ARG A 138 -21.02 -1.10 -18.84
C ARG A 138 -19.95 -2.14 -18.52
N ARG A 139 -19.58 -2.98 -19.49
CA ARG A 139 -18.53 -3.99 -19.29
C ARG A 139 -17.20 -3.33 -18.96
N ALA A 140 -16.81 -2.31 -19.72
CA ALA A 140 -15.58 -1.56 -19.46
C ALA A 140 -15.57 -0.88 -18.08
N TYR A 141 -16.71 -0.35 -17.62
CA TYR A 141 -16.86 0.19 -16.27
C TYR A 141 -16.69 -0.90 -15.20
N LEU A 142 -17.37 -2.04 -15.34
CA LEU A 142 -17.26 -3.14 -14.38
C LEU A 142 -15.84 -3.71 -14.30
N ASP A 143 -15.17 -3.84 -15.45
CA ASP A 143 -13.77 -4.28 -15.51
C ASP A 143 -12.88 -3.28 -14.76
N ALA A 144 -13.04 -1.97 -14.99
CA ALA A 144 -12.28 -0.93 -14.30
C ALA A 144 -12.56 -0.87 -12.79
N VAL A 145 -13.82 -1.11 -12.37
CA VAL A 145 -14.18 -1.23 -10.94
C VAL A 145 -13.45 -2.41 -10.31
N SER A 146 -13.44 -3.56 -10.97
CA SER A 146 -12.78 -4.77 -10.45
C SER A 146 -11.26 -4.59 -10.32
N GLU A 147 -10.63 -3.91 -11.28
CA GLU A 147 -9.20 -3.59 -11.24
C GLU A 147 -8.88 -2.58 -10.13
N THR A 148 -9.72 -1.55 -9.96
CA THR A 148 -9.54 -0.54 -8.91
C THR A 148 -9.56 -1.17 -7.52
N VAL A 149 -10.46 -2.13 -7.25
CA VAL A 149 -10.52 -2.83 -5.96
C VAL A 149 -9.22 -3.58 -5.70
N GLN A 150 -8.73 -4.35 -6.67
CA GLN A 150 -7.51 -5.14 -6.54
C GLN A 150 -6.27 -4.26 -6.33
N VAL A 151 -6.13 -3.17 -7.10
CA VAL A 151 -4.97 -2.29 -6.99
C VAL A 151 -5.00 -1.50 -5.66
N ARG A 152 -6.19 -1.12 -5.18
CA ARG A 152 -6.35 -0.46 -3.87
C ARG A 152 -5.98 -1.38 -2.72
N GLU A 153 -6.37 -2.65 -2.77
CA GLU A 153 -5.97 -3.65 -1.78
C GLU A 153 -4.44 -3.84 -1.76
N ALA A 154 -3.82 -3.97 -2.94
CA ALA A 154 -2.36 -4.06 -3.04
C ALA A 154 -1.64 -2.82 -2.49
N ALA A 155 -2.17 -1.62 -2.73
CA ALA A 155 -1.64 -0.38 -2.18
C ALA A 155 -1.76 -0.34 -0.64
N HIS A 156 -2.88 -0.81 -0.10
CA HIS A 156 -3.06 -0.91 1.35
C HIS A 156 -2.06 -1.87 1.99
N VAL A 157 -1.89 -3.07 1.42
CA VAL A 157 -0.91 -4.05 1.92
C VAL A 157 0.51 -3.49 1.86
N ALA A 158 0.87 -2.81 0.77
CA ALA A 158 2.20 -2.20 0.63
C ALA A 158 2.43 -1.09 1.67
N ALA A 159 1.42 -0.28 1.96
CA ALA A 159 1.49 0.76 2.99
C ALA A 159 1.70 0.17 4.39
N VAL A 160 0.93 -0.86 4.76
CA VAL A 160 1.10 -1.54 6.06
C VAL A 160 2.47 -2.20 6.16
N ALA A 161 2.95 -2.85 5.09
CA ALA A 161 4.28 -3.45 5.09
C ALA A 161 5.41 -2.40 5.24
N ALA A 162 5.25 -1.23 4.63
CA ALA A 162 6.18 -0.13 4.78
C ALA A 162 6.19 0.42 6.21
N GLU A 163 5.01 0.59 6.82
CA GLU A 163 4.86 1.04 8.21
C GLU A 163 5.56 0.08 9.18
N VAL A 164 5.30 -1.22 9.06
CA VAL A 164 5.93 -2.24 9.90
C VAL A 164 7.46 -2.24 9.75
N LEU A 165 7.98 -2.12 8.53
CA LEU A 165 9.43 -2.09 8.32
C LEU A 165 10.09 -0.80 8.81
N VAL A 166 9.38 0.33 8.79
CA VAL A 166 9.86 1.59 9.36
C VAL A 166 9.91 1.50 10.89
N GLU A 167 8.89 0.93 11.52
CA GLU A 167 8.88 0.69 12.97
C GLU A 167 10.00 -0.27 13.38
N GLU A 168 10.20 -1.34 12.62
CA GLU A 168 11.30 -2.28 12.86
C GLU A 168 12.67 -1.61 12.72
N ALA A 169 12.87 -0.78 11.70
CA ALA A 169 14.10 -0.01 11.55
C ALA A 169 14.37 0.90 12.76
N HIS A 170 13.31 1.48 13.34
CA HIS A 170 13.43 2.30 14.53
C HIS A 170 13.77 1.48 15.78
N ASN A 171 13.16 0.30 15.95
CA ASN A 171 13.47 -0.60 17.06
C ASN A 171 14.92 -1.08 17.00
N VAL A 172 15.39 -1.54 15.83
CA VAL A 172 16.77 -2.00 15.65
C VAL A 172 17.78 -0.86 15.89
N GLU A 173 17.47 0.36 15.47
CA GLU A 173 18.29 1.53 15.78
C GLU A 173 18.35 1.84 17.28
N ARG A 174 17.21 1.77 17.98
CA ARG A 174 17.16 1.95 19.44
C ARG A 174 17.99 0.89 20.16
N ASP A 175 17.82 -0.38 19.79
CA ASP A 175 18.52 -1.50 20.42
C ASP A 175 20.05 -1.40 20.19
N ALA A 176 20.47 -0.93 19.01
CA ALA A 176 21.88 -0.64 18.73
C ALA A 176 22.46 0.49 19.59
N ILE A 177 21.67 1.53 19.86
CA ILE A 177 22.07 2.62 20.78
C ILE A 177 22.19 2.10 22.21
N GLU A 178 21.22 1.31 22.67
CA GLU A 178 21.22 0.73 24.02
C GLU A 178 22.43 -0.19 24.25
N ALA A 179 22.69 -1.12 23.32
CA ALA A 179 23.85 -2.00 23.38
C ALA A 179 25.18 -1.23 23.42
N ARG A 180 25.28 -0.12 22.67
CA ARG A 180 26.46 0.74 22.70
C ARG A 180 26.66 1.40 24.07
N VAL A 181 25.59 1.91 24.68
CA VAL A 181 25.64 2.52 26.02
C VAL A 181 26.07 1.50 27.08
N GLU A 182 25.53 0.28 27.03
CA GLU A 182 25.92 -0.80 27.94
C GLU A 182 27.39 -1.21 27.77
N HIS A 183 27.87 -1.26 26.53
CA HIS A 183 29.27 -1.57 26.22
C HIS A 183 30.24 -0.50 26.75
N GLU A 184 29.90 0.77 26.56
CA GLU A 184 30.67 1.92 27.08
C GLU A 184 30.69 1.91 28.63
N ALA A 185 29.56 1.59 29.28
CA ALA A 185 29.48 1.48 30.74
C ALA A 185 30.33 0.32 31.30
N THR A 186 30.30 -0.85 30.65
CA THR A 186 31.05 -2.04 31.09
C THR A 186 32.55 -1.88 30.89
N SER A 187 32.96 -1.25 29.78
CA SER A 187 34.37 -0.96 29.49
C SER A 187 34.95 0.11 30.42
N GLY A 188 34.17 1.12 30.80
CA GLY A 188 34.56 2.15 31.76
C GLY A 188 34.72 1.61 33.20
N ILE A 189 33.86 0.68 33.62
CA ILE A 189 33.94 0.07 34.97
C ILE A 189 35.08 -0.94 35.06
N ASN A 190 35.31 -1.78 34.04
CA ASN A 190 36.43 -2.72 34.07
C ASN A 190 37.81 -2.02 34.02
N GLY A 191 37.91 -0.85 33.38
CA GLY A 191 39.12 -0.03 33.39
C GLY A 191 39.48 0.53 34.77
N LEU A 192 38.49 0.72 35.66
CA LEU A 192 38.67 1.22 37.04
C LEU A 192 39.26 0.17 38.00
N PHE A 193 39.17 -1.13 37.68
CA PHE A 193 39.67 -2.21 38.55
C PHE A 193 41.02 -2.80 38.11
N THR A 194 41.55 -2.38 36.96
CA THR A 194 42.84 -2.88 36.43
C THR A 194 44.03 -1.93 36.63
N SER A 195 43.86 -0.75 37.22
CA SER A 195 44.92 0.25 37.34
C SER A 195 45.61 0.37 38.71
N ASP A 196 45.38 -0.53 39.67
CA ASP A 196 46.16 -0.56 40.92
C ASP A 196 46.36 -1.98 41.46
N GLY A 197 47.50 -2.58 41.11
CA GLY A 197 48.07 -3.76 41.76
C GLY A 197 49.55 -3.46 42.05
N PRO A 198 50.03 -3.62 43.30
CA PRO A 198 51.24 -2.97 43.79
C PRO A 198 52.49 -3.51 43.09
N GLU A 199 53.32 -2.61 42.56
CA GLU A 199 54.66 -2.92 42.09
C GLU A 199 55.43 -3.62 43.20
N GLY A 200 55.77 -4.89 42.95
CA GLY A 200 56.61 -5.70 43.81
C GLY A 200 58.01 -5.09 43.89
N ILE A 201 58.33 -4.48 45.04
CA ILE A 201 59.69 -4.11 45.38
C ILE A 201 60.45 -5.40 45.73
N THR A 202 61.25 -5.91 44.79
CA THR A 202 62.28 -6.93 45.04
C THR A 202 63.38 -6.37 45.94
N PRO A 203 63.69 -6.98 47.10
CA PRO A 203 64.90 -6.64 47.84
C PRO A 203 66.13 -7.33 47.24
N ALA A 204 67.26 -6.63 47.37
CA ALA A 204 68.58 -6.90 46.80
C ALA A 204 69.27 -8.17 47.33
#